data_AF-A0A2S3X8F8-F1
#
_entry.id   AF-A0A2S3X8F8-F1
#
_cell.length_a   1.000
_cell.length_b   1.000
_cell.length_c   1.000
_cell.angle_alpha   90.00
_cell.angle_beta   90.00
_cell.angle_gamma   90.00
#
_symmetry.space_group_name_H-M   'P 1'
#
loop_
_entity.id
_entity.type
_entity.pdbx_description
1 polymer ?
#
loop_
_entity_poly.entity_id
_entity_poly.type
_entity_poly.pdbx_seq_one_letter_code
_entity_poly.pdbx_strand_id
1 'polypeptide(L)' 'MKTEYQVRPVTRYIVSRYATDADSASSSMVGEFPSGQQADLVADAMVAKDLAGGFESSRTRHGLSLGEVISGQRIGDSA' A
#
# COMPACT_ATOMS: atom_id res chain seq x y z
N MET A 1 -36.74 23.84 -0.64
CA MET A 1 -35.83 22.84 -0.04
C MET A 1 -34.42 23.13 -0.51
N LYS A 2 -33.44 23.15 0.39
CA LYS A 2 -32.03 23.36 0.03
C LYS A 2 -31.27 22.08 0.38
N THR A 3 -30.62 21.50 -0.62
CA THR A 3 -29.78 20.31 -0.45
C THR A 3 -28.33 20.73 -0.62
N GLU A 4 -27.49 20.43 0.36
CA GLU A 4 -26.05 20.68 0.31
C GLU A 4 -25.32 19.36 0.18
N TYR A 5 -24.35 19.31 -0.74
CA TYR A 5 -23.45 18.18 -0.93
C TYR A 5 -22.04 18.65 -0.61
N GLN A 6 -21.45 18.09 0.44
CA GLN A 6 -20.05 18.33 0.77
C GLN A 6 -19.19 17.19 0.27
N VAL A 7 -18.15 17.54 -0.48
CA VAL A 7 -17.10 16.64 -0.93
C VAL A 7 -15.85 16.96 -0.11
N ARG A 8 -15.26 15.94 0.51
CA ARG A 8 -14.00 16.06 1.24
C ARG A 8 -12.91 15.27 0.52
N PRO A 9 -11.67 15.78 0.48
CA PRO A 9 -10.55 15.02 -0.06
C PRO A 9 -10.29 13.79 0.81
N VAL A 10 -10.24 12.62 0.19
CA VAL A 10 -9.83 11.35 0.82
C VAL A 10 -8.55 10.86 0.15
N THR A 11 -7.48 10.75 0.92
CA THR A 11 -6.24 10.10 0.49
C THR A 11 -6.40 8.60 0.73
N ARG A 12 -6.45 7.79 -0.34
CA ARG A 12 -6.57 6.33 -0.25
C ARG A 12 -5.21 5.66 -0.47
N TYR A 13 -4.97 4.57 0.23
CA TYR A 13 -3.78 3.74 0.10
C TYR A 13 -4.12 2.55 -0.79
N ILE A 14 -3.35 2.34 -1.85
CA ILE A 14 -3.58 1.27 -2.82
C ILE A 14 -2.56 0.16 -2.57
N VAL A 15 -3.05 -1.07 -2.39
CA VAL A 15 -2.19 -2.27 -2.38
C VAL A 15 -2.30 -2.94 -3.73
N SER A 16 -1.17 -3.13 -4.39
CA SER A 16 -1.07 -3.85 -5.65
C SER A 16 -0.06 -4.99 -5.52
N ARG A 17 -0.39 -6.12 -6.14
CA ARG A 17 0.53 -7.24 -6.30
C ARG A 17 1.19 -7.11 -7.66
N TYR A 18 2.52 -7.02 -7.63
CA TYR A 18 3.36 -7.11 -8.83
C TYR A 18 3.95 -8.51 -8.89
N ALA A 19 3.67 -9.22 -9.98
CA ALA A 19 4.27 -10.52 -10.25
C ALA A 19 5.13 -10.38 -11.51
N THR A 20 6.39 -10.79 -11.40
CA THR A 20 7.32 -10.81 -12.53
C THR A 20 7.69 -12.26 -12.76
N ASP A 21 7.26 -12.82 -13.88
CA ASP A 21 7.79 -14.08 -14.40
C ASP A 21 8.82 -13.80 -15.49
N ALA A 22 9.51 -14.83 -15.96
CA ALA A 22 10.67 -14.69 -16.87
C ALA A 22 10.35 -13.92 -18.17
N ASP A 23 9.09 -13.87 -18.58
CA ASP A 23 8.66 -13.27 -19.86
C ASP A 23 7.55 -12.22 -19.69
N SER A 24 7.05 -11.97 -18.48
CA SER A 24 5.91 -11.08 -18.24
C SER A 24 5.93 -10.44 -16.86
N ALA A 25 5.73 -9.12 -16.85
CA ALA A 25 5.42 -8.36 -15.65
C ALA A 25 3.90 -8.10 -15.62
N SER A 26 3.24 -8.52 -14.55
CA SER A 26 1.83 -8.29 -14.32
C SER A 26 1.61 -7.51 -13.03
N SER A 27 0.65 -6.59 -13.05
CA SER A 27 0.21 -5.84 -11.88
C SER A 27 -1.28 -6.05 -11.69
N SER A 28 -1.68 -6.35 -10.46
CA SER A 28 -3.08 -6.51 -10.08
C SER A 28 -3.37 -5.75 -8.81
N MET A 29 -4.51 -5.05 -8.76
CA MET A 29 -4.94 -4.34 -7.57
C MET A 29 -5.51 -5.33 -6.56
N VAL A 30 -5.00 -5.29 -5.33
CA VAL A 30 -5.53 -6.06 -4.20
C VAL A 30 -6.67 -5.31 -3.54
N GLY A 31 -6.54 -3.99 -3.38
CA GLY A 31 -7.60 -3.15 -2.85
C GLY A 31 -7.18 -1.72 -2.53
N GLU A 32 -8.19 -0.90 -2.21
CA GLU A 32 -8.04 0.48 -1.74
C GLU A 32 -8.43 0.58 -0.28
N PHE A 33 -7.62 1.25 0.52
CA PHE A 33 -7.79 1.34 1.96
C PHE A 33 -7.83 2.80 2.43
N PRO A 34 -8.67 3.11 3.43
CA PRO A 34 -8.79 4.46 3.97
C PRO A 34 -7.60 4.88 4.85
N SER A 35 -6.74 3.94 5.26
CA SER A 35 -5.57 4.23 6.09
C SER A 35 -4.34 3.41 5.68
N GLY A 36 -3.16 3.98 5.92
CA GLY A 36 -1.89 3.31 5.63
C GLY A 36 -1.70 2.06 6.48
N GLN A 37 -2.08 2.09 7.75
CA GLN A 37 -2.00 0.93 8.63
C GLN A 37 -2.85 -0.24 8.12
N GLN A 38 -4.06 0.03 7.60
CA GLN A 38 -4.91 -1.04 7.06
C GLN A 38 -4.34 -1.61 5.76
N ALA A 39 -3.81 -0.75 4.88
CA ALA A 39 -3.09 -1.19 3.69
C ALA A 39 -1.84 -2.02 4.04
N ASP A 40 -1.09 -1.59 5.06
CA ASP A 40 0.12 -2.26 5.53
C ASP A 40 -0.21 -3.67 6.05
N LEU A 41 -1.23 -3.81 6.90
CA LEU A 41 -1.70 -5.10 7.42
C LEU A 41 -2.13 -6.06 6.30
N VAL A 42 -2.85 -5.55 5.29
CA VAL A 42 -3.25 -6.37 4.15
C VAL A 42 -2.04 -6.79 3.32
N ALA A 43 -1.11 -5.87 3.05
CA ALA A 43 0.10 -6.19 2.32
C ALA A 43 0.95 -7.25 3.04
N ASP A 44 1.10 -7.15 4.37
CA ASP A 44 1.81 -8.13 5.18
C ASP A 44 1.12 -9.51 5.16
N ALA A 45 -0.22 -9.53 5.23
CA ALA A 45 -1.00 -10.77 5.12
C ALA A 45 -0.86 -11.41 3.72
N MET A 46 -0.81 -10.60 2.66
CA MET A 46 -0.60 -11.10 1.29
C MET A 46 0.80 -11.68 1.11
N VAL A 47 1.84 -11.04 1.66
CA VAL A 47 3.20 -11.60 1.67
C VAL A 47 3.23 -12.92 2.42
N ALA A 48 2.65 -12.99 3.62
CA ALA A 48 2.61 -14.23 4.40
C ALA A 48 1.88 -15.37 3.66
N LYS A 49 0.78 -15.06 2.97
CA LYS A 49 0.04 -16.01 2.14
C LYS A 49 0.90 -16.53 0.98
N ASP A 50 1.59 -15.65 0.28
CA ASP A 50 2.44 -16.02 -0.87
C ASP A 50 3.65 -16.86 -0.41
N LEU A 51 4.29 -16.48 0.70
CA LEU A 51 5.37 -17.26 1.32
C LEU A 51 4.90 -18.67 1.73
N ALA A 52 3.70 -18.78 2.32
CA ALA A 52 3.10 -20.08 2.65
C ALA A 52 2.77 -20.92 1.39
N GLY A 53 2.56 -20.27 0.25
CA GLY A 53 2.39 -20.90 -1.06
C GLY A 53 3.70 -21.25 -1.77
N GLY A 54 4.85 -20.98 -1.15
CA GLY A 54 6.18 -21.23 -1.74
C GLY A 54 6.64 -20.17 -2.74
N PHE A 55 5.97 -19.02 -2.81
CA PHE A 55 6.39 -17.91 -3.66
C PHE A 55 7.34 -17.00 -2.88
N GLU A 56 8.45 -16.61 -3.51
CA GLU A 56 9.29 -15.53 -2.98
C GLU A 56 8.52 -14.21 -3.09
N SER A 57 8.23 -13.59 -1.96
CA SER A 57 7.41 -12.38 -1.90
C SER A 57 7.94 -11.43 -0.83
N SER A 58 7.91 -10.14 -1.13
CA SER A 58 8.29 -9.06 -0.22
C SER A 58 7.37 -7.86 -0.40
N ARG A 59 7.31 -6.99 0.62
CA ARG A 59 6.55 -5.73 0.54
C ARG A 59 7.51 -4.56 0.37
N THR A 60 7.20 -3.69 -0.58
CA THR A 60 7.85 -2.37 -0.71
C THR A 60 6.81 -1.28 -0.49
N ARG A 61 7.15 -0.27 0.32
CA ARG A 61 6.27 0.86 0.60
C ARG A 61 6.78 2.08 -0.17
N HIS A 62 5.98 2.55 -1.12
CA HIS A 62 6.27 3.76 -1.87
C HIS A 62 5.44 4.91 -1.30
N GLY A 63 6.04 5.70 -0.39
CA GLY A 63 5.40 6.86 0.24
C GLY A 63 5.86 7.06 1.68
N LEU A 64 5.66 8.28 2.20
CA LEU A 64 5.93 8.61 3.59
C LEU A 64 4.89 7.95 4.50
N SER A 65 5.33 7.33 5.59
CA SER A 65 4.47 6.94 6.72
C SER A 65 3.86 8.17 7.38
N LEU A 66 2.79 7.97 8.16
CA LEU A 66 2.16 9.06 8.91
C LEU A 66 3.19 9.76 9.82
N GLY A 67 4.11 9.00 10.41
CA GLY A 67 5.22 9.54 11.18
C GLY A 67 6.14 10.42 10.34
N GLU A 68 6.46 10.01 9.12
CA GLU A 68 7.32 10.76 8.18
C GLU A 68 6.61 11.99 7.57
N VAL A 69 5.29 11.93 7.39
CA VAL A 69 4.47 13.08 6.97
C VAL A 69 4.37 14.10 8.11
N ILE A 70 4.20 13.64 9.35
CA ILE A 70 4.13 14.51 10.52
C ILE A 70 5.50 15.08 10.89
N SER A 71 6.57 14.29 10.77
CA SER A 71 7.93 14.72 11.10
C SER A 71 8.60 15.53 9.98
N GLY A 72 8.13 15.39 8.74
CA GLY A 72 8.80 15.93 7.56
C GLY A 72 10.13 15.25 7.23
N GLN A 73 10.49 14.16 7.93
CA GLN A 73 11.71 13.40 7.71
C GLN A 73 11.37 11.99 7.26
N ARG A 74 11.97 11.55 6.16
CA ARG A 74 11.92 10.17 5.71
C ARG A 74 12.75 9.30 6.66
N ILE A 75 12.15 8.27 7.25
CA ILE A 75 12.84 7.28 8.06
C ILE A 75 13.44 6.28 7.08
N GLY A 76 14.66 6.55 6.62
CA GLY A 76 15.35 5.71 5.64
C GLY A 76 16.63 6.28 5.02
N ASP A 77 16.94 7.57 5.20
CA ASP A 77 18.21 8.18 4.72
C ASP A 77 19.30 8.16 5.79
N SER A 78 19.56 6.98 6.36
CA SER A 78 20.82 6.70 7.06
C SER A 78 21.47 5.52 6.35
N ALA A 79 22.70 5.75 5.89
CA ALA A 79 23.56 4.90 5.09
C ALA A 79 23.61 3.40 5.45
#